data_AF-A0A382ABA0-F1
#
_entry.id   AF-A0A382ABA0-F1
#
_cell.length_a   1.000
_cell.length_b   1.000
_cell.length_c   1.000
_cell.angle_alpha   90.00
_cell.angle_beta   90.00
_cell.angle_gamma   90.00
#
_symmetry.space_group_name_H-M   'P 1'
#
loop_
_entity.id
_entity.type
_entity.pdbx_description
1 polymer ?
#
loop_
_entity_poly.entity_id
_entity_poly.type
_entity_poly.pdbx_seq_one_letter_code
_entity_poly.pdbx_strand_id
1 'polypeptide(L)' 'VGEYLNDKRHGKGTRTYGDGSKFVGEYKNGTRWAGTEFNEDGQVTAIYLAGVRTE' A
#
# COMPACT_ATOMS: atom_id res chain seq x y z
N VAL A 1 -2.76 6.50 -8.27
CA VAL A 1 -3.42 7.71 -7.72
C VAL A 1 -3.58 7.51 -6.21
N GLY A 2 -3.31 8.54 -5.41
CA GLY A 2 -3.44 8.49 -3.94
C GLY A 2 -3.39 9.89 -3.34
N GLU A 3 -3.90 10.05 -2.13
CA GLU A 3 -3.99 11.35 -1.46
C GLU A 3 -2.62 11.71 -0.84
N TYR A 4 -2.30 12.99 -0.79
CA TYR A 4 -1.09 13.50 -0.16
C TYR A 4 -1.47 14.53 0.89
N LEU A 5 -0.85 14.45 2.07
CA LEU A 5 -0.98 15.40 3.16
C LEU A 5 0.41 15.74 3.66
N ASN A 6 0.78 17.03 3.66
CA ASN A 6 2.10 17.51 4.08
C ASN A 6 3.25 16.79 3.35
N ASP A 7 3.18 16.70 2.01
CA ASP A 7 4.14 16.02 1.14
C ASP A 7 4.33 14.51 1.39
N LYS A 8 3.46 13.90 2.21
CA LYS A 8 3.46 12.47 2.50
C LYS A 8 2.19 11.82 1.98
N ARG A 9 2.30 10.59 1.48
CA ARG A 9 1.12 9.80 1.11
C ARG A 9 0.20 9.64 2.32
N HIS A 10 -1.07 9.91 2.10
CA HIS A 10 -2.14 9.80 3.06
C HIS A 10 -3.37 9.20 2.39
N GLY A 11 -4.31 8.66 3.15
CA GLY A 11 -5.57 8.18 2.62
C GLY A 11 -5.41 7.02 1.62
N LYS A 12 -6.44 6.78 0.81
CA LYS A 12 -6.50 5.61 -0.06
C LYS A 12 -5.63 5.80 -1.30
N GLY A 13 -4.94 4.74 -1.72
CA GLY A 13 -4.13 4.78 -2.92
C GLY A 13 -3.57 3.44 -3.37
N THR A 14 -3.19 3.42 -4.65
CA THR A 14 -2.46 2.30 -5.25
C THR A 14 -1.05 2.74 -5.59
N ARG A 15 -0.07 1.94 -5.19
CA ARG A 15 1.34 2.09 -5.57
C ARG A 15 1.78 0.87 -6.35
N THR A 16 2.13 1.08 -7.60
CA THR A 16 2.79 0.08 -8.45
C THR A 16 4.29 0.32 -8.36
N TYR A 17 5.05 -0.76 -8.25
CA TYR A 17 6.50 -0.76 -8.19
C TYR A 17 7.08 -1.18 -9.57
N GLY A 18 8.36 -0.90 -9.80
CA GLY A 18 9.00 -1.17 -11.09
C GLY A 18 9.18 -2.66 -11.41
N ASP A 19 9.07 -3.51 -10.40
CA ASP A 19 9.09 -4.98 -10.49
C ASP A 19 7.70 -5.58 -10.79
N GLY A 20 6.70 -4.75 -11.07
CA GLY A 20 5.33 -5.20 -11.35
C GLY A 20 4.49 -5.48 -10.10
N SER A 21 5.09 -5.54 -8.91
CA SER A 21 4.34 -5.65 -7.66
C SER A 21 3.50 -4.39 -7.42
N LYS A 22 2.42 -4.51 -6.65
CA LYS A 22 1.56 -3.38 -6.30
C LYS A 22 1.04 -3.49 -4.87
N PHE A 23 0.86 -2.34 -4.23
CA PHE A 23 0.13 -2.21 -2.99
C PHE A 23 -1.17 -1.43 -3.23
N VAL A 24 -2.29 -1.97 -2.76
CA VAL A 24 -3.60 -1.32 -2.79
C VAL A 24 -4.06 -1.15 -1.35
N GLY A 25 -4.20 0.10 -0.91
CA GLY A 25 -4.54 0.35 0.49
C GLY A 25 -4.54 1.81 0.91
N GLU A 26 -4.64 2.01 2.21
CA GLU A 26 -4.54 3.28 2.88
C GLU A 26 -3.11 3.55 3.36
N TYR A 27 -2.68 4.80 3.20
CA TYR A 27 -1.43 5.33 3.71
C TYR A 27 -1.70 6.27 4.88
N LYS A 28 -0.84 6.23 5.90
CA LYS A 28 -0.85 7.18 7.01
C LYS A 28 0.56 7.69 7.24
N ASN A 29 0.74 9.00 7.19
CA ASN A 29 2.05 9.65 7.37
C ASN A 29 3.17 9.10 6.45
N GLY A 30 2.83 8.69 5.23
CA GLY A 30 3.76 8.15 4.25
C GLY A 30 4.02 6.64 4.36
N THR A 31 3.44 5.94 5.34
CA THR A 31 3.58 4.48 5.51
C THR A 31 2.29 3.74 5.15
N ARG A 32 2.41 2.46 4.77
CA ARG A 32 1.26 1.56 4.56
C ARG A 32 0.54 1.37 5.89
N TRP A 33 -0.75 1.71 5.95
CA TRP A 33 -1.58 1.58 7.14
C TRP A 33 -2.49 0.36 7.05
N ALA A 34 -3.30 0.26 6.01
CA ALA A 34 -4.17 -0.89 5.79
C ALA A 34 -4.22 -1.24 4.31
N GLY A 35 -4.17 -2.50 3.92
CA GLY A 35 -4.25 -2.86 2.52
C GLY A 35 -3.58 -4.18 2.18
N THR A 36 -3.51 -4.46 0.89
CA THR A 36 -3.00 -5.72 0.37
C THR A 36 -1.89 -5.45 -0.63
N GLU A 37 -0.81 -6.20 -0.50
CA GLU A 37 0.28 -6.24 -1.46
C GLU A 37 0.12 -7.44 -2.38
N PHE A 38 0.40 -7.23 -3.65
CA PHE A 38 0.33 -8.21 -4.70
C PHE A 38 1.67 -8.25 -5.45
N ASN A 39 2.11 -9.44 -5.86
CA ASN A 39 3.23 -9.58 -6.80
C ASN A 39 2.79 -9.25 -8.24
N GLU A 40 3.71 -9.39 -9.19
CA GLU A 40 3.47 -9.19 -10.62
C GLU A 40 2.39 -10.12 -11.20
N ASP A 41 2.26 -11.34 -10.66
CA ASP A 41 1.20 -12.30 -11.01
C ASP A 41 -0.17 -11.94 -10.39
N GLY A 42 -0.23 -10.94 -9.51
CA GLY A 42 -1.45 -10.56 -8.80
C GLY A 42 -1.79 -11.44 -7.59
N GLN A 43 -0.86 -12.28 -7.13
CA GLN A 43 -0.99 -13.06 -5.90
C GLN A 43 -0.71 -12.20 -4.68
N VAL A 44 -1.46 -12.42 -3.60
CA VAL A 44 -1.30 -11.69 -2.34
C VAL A 44 0.01 -12.11 -1.65
N THR A 45 0.87 -11.14 -1.32
CA THR A 45 2.15 -11.36 -0.63
C THR A 45 2.18 -10.81 0.80
N ALA A 46 1.28 -9.89 1.11
CA ALA A 46 1.14 -9.32 2.44
C ALA A 46 -0.23 -8.65 2.62
N ILE A 47 -0.76 -8.72 3.84
CA ILE A 47 -1.88 -7.89 4.27
C ILE A 47 -1.37 -6.93 5.33
N TYR A 48 -1.90 -5.71 5.36
CA TYR A 48 -1.61 -4.71 6.37
C TYR A 48 -2.91 -4.35 7.08
N LEU A 49 -2.89 -4.34 8.41
CA LEU A 49 -3.99 -3.90 9.25
C LEU A 49 -3.46 -2.96 10.33
N ALA A 50 -3.95 -1.72 10.34
CA ALA A 50 -3.56 -0.70 11.32
C ALA A 50 -2.03 -0.52 11.48
N GLY A 51 -1.30 -0.57 10.37
CA GLY A 51 0.15 -0.41 10.29
C GLY A 51 0.94 -1.71 10.52
N VAL A 52 0.27 -2.80 10.85
CA VAL A 52 0.89 -4.11 11.11
C VAL A 52 0.80 -4.97 9.86
N ARG A 53 1.93 -5.53 9.42
CA ARG A 53 1.93 -6.58 8.38
C ARG A 53 1.41 -7.87 9.00
N THR A 54 0.31 -8.36 8.47
CA THR A 54 -0.29 -9.67 8.79
C THR A 54 0.07 -10.65 7.68
N GLU A 55 0.26 -11.90 8.08
CA GLU A 55 0.43 -13.04 7.16
C GLU A 55 -0.89 -13.48 6.55
#